data_AF-A0A1J6W8R7-F1
#
_entry.id   AF-A0A1J6W8R7-F1
#
_cell.length_a   1.000
_cell.length_b   1.000
_cell.length_c   1.000
_cell.angle_alpha   90.00
_cell.angle_beta   90.00
_cell.angle_gamma   90.00
#
_symmetry.space_group_name_H-M   'P 1'
#
loop_
_entity.id
_entity.type
_entity.pdbx_description
1 polymer ?
#
loop_
_entity_poly.entity_id
_entity_poly.type
_entity_poly.pdbx_seq_one_letter_code
_entity_poly.pdbx_strand_id
1 'polypeptide(L)'
;MKKSISLLAGTLLIISGALLYSFEKMMAYIMWAAHRIGPSSSEGWPSEPDMPSLLENWFVPIFMVLGIYFILKSFFEKHND
;
A
#
# COMPACT_ATOMS: atom_id res chain seq x y z
N MET A 1 -14.60 5.21 -21.36
CA MET A 1 -14.85 4.00 -20.52
C MET A 1 -16.08 4.32 -19.67
N LYS A 2 -16.93 3.35 -19.26
CA LYS A 2 -18.07 3.74 -18.41
C LYS A 2 -17.53 4.36 -17.12
N LYS A 3 -18.10 5.50 -16.69
CA LYS A 3 -17.72 6.22 -15.46
C LYS A 3 -17.59 5.27 -14.26
N SER A 4 -18.58 4.39 -14.08
CA SER A 4 -18.59 3.39 -13.02
C SER A 4 -17.39 2.44 -13.05
N ILE A 5 -16.94 2.02 -14.24
CA ILE A 5 -15.77 1.14 -14.40
C ILE A 5 -14.50 1.89 -13.99
N SER A 6 -14.38 3.17 -14.35
CA SER A 6 -13.20 3.98 -14.00
C SER A 6 -13.13 4.25 -12.49
N LEU A 7 -14.27 4.55 -11.85
CA LEU A 7 -14.34 4.70 -10.39
C LEU A 7 -14.02 3.40 -9.66
N LEU A 8 -14.58 2.28 -10.14
CA LEU A 8 -14.36 0.97 -9.53
C LEU A 8 -12.89 0.54 -9.66
N ALA A 9 -12.30 0.69 -10.85
CA ALA A 9 -10.89 0.39 -11.08
C ALA A 9 -9.98 1.27 -10.21
N GLY A 10 -10.24 2.58 -10.15
CA GLY A 10 -9.45 3.51 -9.35
C GLY A 10 -9.53 3.21 -7.84
N THR A 11 -10.73 2.93 -7.34
CA THR A 11 -10.96 2.56 -5.93
C THR A 11 -10.26 1.25 -5.58
N LEU A 12 -10.37 0.23 -6.44
CA LEU A 12 -9.71 -1.06 -6.22
C LEU A 12 -8.19 -0.93 -6.20
N LEU A 13 -7.61 -0.10 -7.06
CA LEU A 13 -6.17 0.17 -7.07
C LEU A 13 -5.72 0.83 -5.75
N ILE A 14 -6.43 1.86 -5.29
CA ILE A 14 -6.10 2.53 -4.02
C ILE A 14 -6.19 1.56 -2.84
N ILE A 15 -7.28 0.79 -2.75
CA ILE A 15 -7.46 -0.20 -1.68
C ILE A 15 -6.35 -1.24 -1.74
N SER A 16 -6.02 -1.75 -2.92
CA SER A 16 -4.97 -2.75 -3.08
C SER A 16 -3.60 -2.21 -2.66
N GLY A 17 -3.26 -0.97 -3.04
CA GLY A 17 -2.02 -0.31 -2.62
C GLY A 17 -1.95 -0.09 -1.11
N ALA A 18 -3.07 0.34 -0.50
CA ALA A 18 -3.16 0.53 0.94
C ALA A 18 -3.03 -0.79 1.72
N LEU A 19 -3.66 -1.87 1.22
CA LEU A 19 -3.53 -3.21 1.81
C LEU A 19 -2.10 -3.72 1.69
N LEU A 20 -1.47 -3.58 0.52
CA LEU A 20 -0.09 -4.00 0.29
C LEU A 20 0.86 -3.32 1.29
N TYR A 21 0.78 -2.00 1.42
CA TYR A 21 1.59 -1.24 2.37
C TYR A 21 1.33 -1.66 3.84
N SER A 22 0.07 -1.94 4.18
CA SER A 22 -0.30 -2.39 5.53
C SER A 22 0.26 -3.79 5.83
N PHE A 23 0.22 -4.70 4.85
CA PHE A 23 0.80 -6.04 4.97
C PHE A 23 2.31 -6.00 5.15
N GLU A 24 3.01 -5.13 4.42
CA GLU A 24 4.46 -4.97 4.56
C GLU A 24 4.84 -4.48 5.96
N LYS A 25 4.15 -3.46 6.47
CA LYS A 25 4.35 -3.00 7.85
C LYS A 25 4.02 -4.08 8.87
N MET A 26 2.90 -4.79 8.70
CA MET A 26 2.53 -5.87 9.60
C MET A 26 3.59 -6.96 9.61
N MET A 27 4.13 -7.34 8.44
CA MET A 27 5.18 -8.35 8.33
C MET A 27 6.48 -7.90 9.00
N ALA A 28 6.89 -6.63 8.81
CA ALA A 28 8.06 -6.07 9.49
C ALA A 28 7.90 -6.13 11.02
N TYR A 29 6.71 -5.80 11.54
CA TYR A 29 6.39 -5.95 12.95
C TYR A 29 6.46 -7.40 13.44
N ILE A 30 5.88 -8.34 12.69
CA ILE A 30 5.90 -9.76 13.05
C ILE A 30 7.34 -10.29 13.07
N MET A 31 8.16 -9.97 12.07
CA MET A 31 9.56 -10.38 12.00
C MET A 31 10.38 -9.80 13.15
N TRP A 32 10.19 -8.51 13.46
CA TRP A 32 10.84 -7.86 14.58
C TRP A 32 10.42 -8.47 15.92
N ALA A 33 9.12 -8.70 16.14
CA ALA A 33 8.61 -9.30 17.36
C ALA A 33 9.12 -10.73 17.55
N ALA A 34 9.17 -11.52 16.48
CA ALA A 34 9.70 -12.89 16.52
C ALA A 34 11.19 -12.92 16.94
N HIS A 35 12.01 -12.01 16.42
CA HIS A 35 13.42 -11.90 16.82
C HIS A 35 13.60 -11.43 18.26
N ARG A 36 12.73 -10.53 18.73
CA ARG A 36 12.78 -10.01 20.10
C ARG A 36 12.32 -11.01 21.16
N ILE A 37 11.33 -11.84 20.85
CA ILE A 37 10.75 -12.82 21.81
C ILE A 37 11.48 -14.18 21.71
N GLY A 38 12.19 -14.43 20.61
CA GLY A 38 12.88 -15.69 20.39
C GLY A 38 14.03 -15.97 21.39
N PRO A 39 14.47 -17.23 21.48
CA PRO A 39 15.61 -17.63 22.32
C PRO A 39 16.94 -16.96 21.90
N SER A 40 16.96 -16.36 20.71
CA SER A 40 18.06 -15.53 20.16
C SER A 40 17.89 -14.04 20.47
N SER A 41 17.08 -13.67 21.47
CA SER A 41 16.84 -12.30 21.95
C SER A 41 18.14 -11.69 22.49
N SER A 42 19.03 -11.36 21.56
CA SER A 42 20.36 -10.88 21.86
C SER A 42 20.29 -9.40 22.21
N GLU A 43 21.05 -9.04 23.24
CA GLU A 43 21.53 -7.69 23.47
C GLU A 43 22.08 -7.14 22.12
N GLY A 44 21.36 -6.20 21.50
CA GLY A 44 21.75 -5.62 20.20
C GLY A 44 20.66 -5.51 19.13
N TRP A 45 19.48 -6.11 19.32
CA TRP A 45 18.36 -5.87 18.40
C TRP A 45 17.77 -4.47 18.58
N PRO A 46 17.40 -3.76 17.50
CA PRO A 46 16.82 -2.43 17.58
C PRO A 46 15.53 -2.42 18.41
N SER A 47 15.36 -1.35 19.19
CA SER A 47 14.18 -1.15 20.05
C SER A 47 12.89 -0.98 19.26
N GLU A 48 12.99 -0.72 17.96
CA GLU A 48 11.89 -0.47 17.03
C GLU A 48 12.05 -1.34 15.77
N PRO A 49 10.94 -1.76 15.14
CA PRO A 49 10.98 -2.47 13.88
C PRO A 49 11.48 -1.56 12.76
N ASP A 50 12.29 -2.12 11.87
CA ASP A 50 12.63 -1.46 10.61
C ASP A 50 11.39 -1.43 9.72
N MET A 51 10.79 -0.25 9.56
CA MET A 51 9.53 -0.10 8.84
C MET A 51 9.79 0.25 7.38
N PRO A 52 9.20 -0.51 6.44
CA PRO A 52 9.36 -0.20 5.03
C PRO A 52 8.75 1.16 4.70
N SER A 53 9.48 1.92 3.89
CA SER A 53 9.01 3.22 3.41
C SER A 53 7.95 3.05 2.32
N LEU A 54 7.14 4.08 2.07
CA LEU A 54 6.10 4.05 1.01
C LEU A 54 6.68 3.81 -0.39
N LEU A 55 7.98 4.07 -0.60
CA LEU A 55 8.64 3.99 -1.90
C LEU A 55 9.50 2.73 -2.06
N GLU A 56 9.61 1.92 -1.01
CA GLU A 56 10.44 0.72 -1.02
C GLU A 56 9.82 -0.37 -1.90
N ASN A 57 8.49 -0.48 -1.85
CA ASN A 57 7.73 -1.25 -2.81
C ASN A 57 7.06 -0.35 -3.84
N TRP A 58 7.61 -0.32 -5.06
CA TRP A 58 7.09 0.46 -6.19
C TRP A 58 5.63 0.16 -6.55
N PHE A 59 5.09 -1.01 -6.21
CA PHE A 59 3.66 -1.30 -6.45
C PHE A 59 2.74 -0.38 -5.64
N VAL A 60 3.12 0.00 -4.42
CA VAL A 60 2.33 0.91 -3.56
C VAL A 60 2.12 2.29 -4.22
N PRO A 61 3.17 3.05 -4.59
CA PRO A 61 3.00 4.36 -5.22
C PRO A 61 2.41 4.23 -6.63
N ILE A 62 2.72 3.17 -7.39
CA ILE A 62 2.11 2.96 -8.72
C ILE A 62 0.60 2.77 -8.60
N PHE A 63 0.14 1.93 -7.67
CA PHE A 63 -1.29 1.68 -7.47
C PHE A 63 -2.00 2.94 -6.98
N MET A 64 -1.36 3.72 -6.11
CA MET A 64 -1.89 5.00 -5.65
C MET A 64 -2.01 6.01 -6.78
N VAL A 65 -0.96 6.20 -7.59
CA VAL A 65 -0.95 7.15 -8.71
C VAL A 65 -1.96 6.74 -9.80
N LEU A 66 -1.99 5.47 -10.19
CA LEU A 66 -2.95 4.96 -11.17
C LEU A 66 -4.38 5.04 -10.64
N GLY A 67 -4.59 4.71 -9.37
CA GLY A 67 -5.89 4.80 -8.71
C GLY A 67 -6.44 6.22 -8.74
N ILE A 68 -5.63 7.20 -8.34
CA ILE A 68 -5.96 8.63 -8.42
C ILE A 68 -6.25 9.03 -9.87
N TYR A 69 -5.40 8.61 -10.82
CA TYR A 69 -5.60 8.90 -12.24
C TYR A 69 -6.96 8.39 -12.76
N PHE A 70 -7.34 7.16 -12.45
CA PHE A 70 -8.63 6.60 -12.89
C PHE A 70 -9.83 7.30 -12.25
N ILE A 71 -9.72 7.71 -10.99
CA ILE A 71 -10.75 8.49 -10.31
C ILE A 71 -10.88 9.87 -10.96
N LEU A 72 -9.78 10.60 -11.14
CA LEU A 72 -9.76 11.92 -11.77
C LEU A 72 -10.29 11.86 -13.20
N LYS A 73 -9.81 10.90 -14.00
CA LYS A 73 -10.31 10.65 -15.37
C LYS A 73 -11.83 10.48 -15.36
N SER A 74 -12.37 9.74 -14.39
CA SER A 74 -13.81 9.53 -14.28
C SER A 74 -14.62 10.80 -14.00
N PHE A 75 -14.01 11.83 -13.41
CA PHE A 75 -14.66 13.13 -13.16
C PHE A 75 -14.51 14.09 -14.35
N PHE A 76 -13.40 14.01 -15.09
CA PHE A 76 -13.12 14.86 -16.24
C PHE A 76 -13.63 14.32 -17.58
N GLU A 77 -13.99 13.03 -17.66
CA GLU A 77 -14.66 12.44 -18.83
C GLU A 77 -16.07 13.03 -18.95
N LYS A 78 -16.15 14.16 -19.67
CA LYS A 78 -17.38 14.90 -19.96
C LYS A 78 -18.38 13.96 -20.61
N HIS A 79 -19.60 13.91 -20.08
CA HIS A 79 -20.73 13.28 -20.75
C HIS A 79 -20.91 14.02 -22.10
N ASN A 80 -20.42 13.42 -23.19
CA ASN A 80 -21.02 13.67 -24.50
C ASN A 80 -22.36 12.94 -24.47
N ASP A 81 -23.35 13.58 -23.87
CA ASP A 81 -24.77 13.25 -24.05
C ASP A 81 -25.18 13.57 -25.50
#